data_AF-A0A848T4R8-F1
#
_entry.id   AF-A0A848T4R8-F1
#
_cell.length_a   1.000
_cell.length_b   1.000
_cell.length_c   1.000
_cell.angle_alpha   90.00
_cell.angle_beta   90.00
_cell.angle_gamma   90.00
#
_symmetry.space_group_name_H-M   'P 1'
#
loop_
_entity.id
_entity.type
_entity.pdbx_description
1 polymer ?
#
loop_
_entity_poly.entity_id
_entity_poly.type
_entity_poly.pdbx_seq_one_letter_code
_entity_poly.pdbx_strand_id
1 'polypeptide(L)'
;QVYPGTCRGRRMSERREGDAIRLDLAAALELLAGDELAFTESGPAHAGRHLVDADHALRTIGDIVLGRKGDGIVAYFLASAFDDADQGISHVIRGEDLFDFTPVQVILQHLFGFPTPIYHHHPLIRDDAGKRLAKRDDARAIRTYRQDGATPEDVRRLVGL
;
A
#
# COMPACT_ATOMS: atom_id res chain seq x y z
N GLN A 1 -4.61 -3.40 -14.56
CA GLN A 1 -5.44 -4.52 -15.07
C GLN A 1 -5.40 -5.64 -14.04
N VAL A 2 -6.56 -6.15 -13.63
CA VAL A 2 -6.67 -7.28 -12.69
C VAL A 2 -6.14 -8.56 -13.35
N TYR A 3 -5.44 -9.38 -12.57
CA TYR A 3 -4.91 -10.65 -13.05
C TYR A 3 -6.06 -11.63 -13.37
N PRO A 4 -6.06 -12.31 -14.54
CA PRO A 4 -7.17 -13.17 -14.96
C PRO A 4 -7.28 -14.51 -14.21
N GLY A 5 -6.45 -14.77 -13.19
CA GLY A 5 -6.57 -15.98 -12.37
C GLY A 5 -6.10 -17.28 -13.05
N THR A 6 -5.39 -17.21 -14.18
CA THR A 6 -5.00 -18.38 -15.01
C THR A 6 -4.17 -19.46 -14.29
N CYS A 7 -3.65 -19.16 -13.10
CA CYS A 7 -2.82 -20.08 -12.32
C CYS A 7 -3.41 -20.49 -10.96
N ARG A 8 -4.64 -20.08 -10.59
CA ARG A 8 -5.22 -20.35 -9.24
C ARG A 8 -5.24 -21.84 -8.86
N GLY A 9 -5.50 -22.72 -9.83
CA GLY A 9 -5.54 -24.17 -9.59
C GLY A 9 -4.18 -24.88 -9.58
N ARG A 10 -3.07 -24.16 -9.81
CA ARG A 10 -1.72 -24.76 -9.77
C ARG A 10 -1.26 -24.91 -8.33
N ARG A 11 -0.68 -26.07 -8.00
CA ARG A 11 -0.13 -26.28 -6.65
C ARG A 11 1.17 -25.50 -6.47
N MET A 12 1.44 -25.03 -5.25
CA MET A 12 2.71 -24.36 -4.93
C MET A 12 3.94 -25.23 -5.20
N SER A 13 3.80 -26.56 -5.09
CA SER A 13 4.85 -27.53 -5.45
C SER A 13 5.16 -27.58 -6.95
N GLU A 14 4.26 -27.06 -7.81
CA GLU A 14 4.41 -27.00 -9.26
C GLU A 14 4.95 -25.65 -9.74
N ARG A 15 5.34 -24.78 -8.79
CA ARG A 15 5.95 -23.48 -9.07
C ARG A 15 7.29 -23.67 -9.78
N ARG A 16 7.51 -22.91 -10.85
CA ARG A 16 8.75 -22.91 -11.63
C ARG A 16 9.58 -21.65 -11.33
N GLU A 17 10.85 -21.71 -11.70
CA GLU A 17 11.68 -20.51 -11.76
C GLU A 17 11.03 -19.49 -12.71
N GLY A 18 10.90 -18.25 -12.25
CA GLY A 18 10.18 -17.22 -12.98
C GLY A 18 8.66 -17.21 -12.77
N ASP A 19 8.09 -18.02 -11.88
CA ASP A 19 6.71 -17.86 -11.42
C ASP A 19 6.62 -16.84 -10.27
N ALA A 20 5.67 -15.92 -10.39
CA ALA A 20 5.30 -15.01 -9.31
C ALA A 20 4.36 -15.74 -8.32
N ILE A 21 4.48 -15.42 -7.04
CA ILE A 21 3.48 -15.82 -6.05
C ILE A 21 2.41 -14.73 -6.03
N ARG A 22 1.15 -15.13 -6.04
CA ARG A 22 0.01 -14.22 -5.94
C ARG A 22 -0.92 -14.65 -4.81
N LEU A 23 -1.61 -13.69 -4.22
CA LEU A 23 -2.73 -13.96 -3.34
C LEU A 23 -3.92 -14.37 -4.21
N ASP A 24 -4.52 -15.53 -3.94
CA ASP A 24 -5.86 -15.81 -4.44
C ASP A 24 -6.84 -14.98 -3.62
N LEU A 25 -7.26 -13.84 -4.19
CA LEU A 25 -8.06 -12.88 -3.44
C LEU A 25 -9.47 -13.41 -3.13
N ALA A 26 -10.03 -14.23 -4.03
CA ALA A 26 -11.34 -14.82 -3.81
C ALA A 26 -11.31 -15.79 -2.64
N ALA A 27 -10.36 -16.72 -2.64
CA ALA A 27 -10.19 -17.66 -1.53
C ALA A 27 -9.88 -16.94 -0.21
N ALA A 28 -9.09 -15.88 -0.23
CA ALA A 28 -8.80 -15.07 0.95
C ALA A 28 -10.07 -14.41 1.54
N LEU A 29 -10.91 -13.82 0.69
CA LEU A 29 -12.15 -13.18 1.15
C LEU A 29 -13.18 -14.20 1.63
N GLU A 30 -13.23 -15.39 1.03
CA GLU A 30 -14.06 -16.49 1.54
C GLU A 30 -13.62 -16.95 2.93
N LEU A 31 -12.32 -17.07 3.18
CA LEU A 31 -11.78 -17.39 4.50
C LEU A 31 -12.12 -16.33 5.55
N LEU A 32 -12.23 -15.08 5.12
CA LEU A 32 -12.51 -13.91 5.96
C LEU A 32 -14.00 -13.51 5.97
N ALA A 33 -14.91 -14.32 5.43
CA ALA A 33 -16.31 -13.92 5.27
C ALA A 33 -17.06 -13.63 6.59
N GLY A 34 -16.54 -14.11 7.73
CA GLY A 34 -17.06 -13.82 9.07
C GLY A 34 -16.42 -12.59 9.73
N ASP A 35 -15.37 -12.04 9.15
CA ASP A 35 -14.62 -10.93 9.71
C ASP A 35 -15.17 -9.59 9.22
N GLU A 36 -15.17 -8.60 10.10
CA GLU A 36 -15.44 -7.22 9.71
C GLU A 36 -14.15 -6.55 9.25
N LEU A 37 -13.86 -6.63 7.95
CA LEU A 37 -12.68 -6.02 7.35
C LEU A 37 -12.86 -4.50 7.28
N ALA A 38 -12.18 -3.78 8.16
CA ALA A 38 -12.31 -2.32 8.26
C ALA A 38 -11.04 -1.64 8.73
N PHE A 39 -10.90 -0.35 8.43
CA PHE A 39 -9.85 0.50 8.99
C PHE A 39 -10.37 1.89 9.36
N THR A 40 -9.67 2.56 10.27
CA THR A 40 -9.93 3.95 10.64
C THR A 40 -8.93 4.86 9.93
N GLU A 41 -9.44 5.90 9.28
CA GLU A 41 -8.69 6.94 8.60
C GLU A 41 -8.80 8.25 9.36
N SER A 42 -7.67 8.87 9.66
CA SER A 42 -7.57 10.16 10.36
C SER A 42 -7.14 11.31 9.46
N GLY A 43 -6.73 11.02 8.22
CA GLY A 43 -6.34 11.99 7.20
C GLY A 43 -7.52 12.82 6.70
N PRO A 44 -7.29 14.09 6.32
CA PRO A 44 -8.35 15.06 6.08
C PRO A 44 -9.22 14.73 4.86
N ALA A 45 -8.69 14.06 3.84
CA ALA A 45 -9.40 13.77 2.59
C ALA A 45 -10.42 12.62 2.73
N HIS A 46 -10.14 11.66 3.62
CA HIS A 46 -10.89 10.41 3.72
C HIS A 46 -11.26 10.08 5.18
N ALA A 47 -11.37 11.07 6.06
CA ALA A 47 -11.57 10.83 7.49
C ALA A 47 -12.79 9.94 7.77
N GLY A 48 -12.63 9.01 8.72
CA GLY A 48 -13.71 8.14 9.19
C GLY A 48 -13.36 6.66 9.12
N ARG A 49 -14.37 5.82 9.30
CA ARG A 49 -14.24 4.36 9.27
C ARG A 49 -14.62 3.84 7.89
N HIS A 50 -13.75 3.01 7.32
CA HIS A 50 -13.91 2.43 5.99
C HIS A 50 -14.05 0.92 6.08
N LEU A 51 -15.10 0.39 5.48
CA LEU A 51 -15.27 -1.05 5.30
C LEU A 51 -14.61 -1.48 3.99
N VAL A 52 -13.96 -2.63 3.99
CA VAL A 52 -13.44 -3.26 2.77
C VAL A 52 -14.60 -3.95 2.06
N ASP A 53 -15.01 -3.39 0.93
CA ASP A 53 -15.97 -4.02 0.03
C ASP A 53 -15.28 -5.15 -0.74
N ALA A 54 -15.64 -6.40 -0.41
CA ALA A 54 -15.10 -7.61 -1.01
C ALA A 54 -15.35 -7.66 -2.53
N ASP A 55 -16.55 -7.29 -2.96
CA ASP A 55 -16.97 -7.27 -4.36
C ASP A 55 -16.18 -6.22 -5.14
N HIS A 56 -15.98 -5.04 -4.54
CA HIS A 56 -15.12 -4.01 -5.10
C HIS A 56 -13.66 -4.50 -5.22
N ALA A 57 -13.11 -5.07 -4.15
CA ALA A 57 -11.73 -5.56 -4.11
C ALA A 57 -11.49 -6.63 -5.20
N LEU A 58 -12.42 -7.54 -5.42
CA LEU A 58 -12.31 -8.54 -6.49
C LEU A 58 -12.25 -7.90 -7.89
N ARG A 59 -13.01 -6.83 -8.13
CA ARG A 59 -13.07 -6.15 -9.44
C ARG A 59 -11.91 -5.20 -9.69
N THR A 60 -11.37 -4.56 -8.66
CA THR A 60 -10.37 -3.48 -8.81
C THR A 60 -8.96 -3.89 -8.41
N ILE A 61 -8.82 -4.79 -7.45
CA ILE A 61 -7.53 -5.27 -6.91
C ILE A 61 -7.18 -6.63 -7.52
N GLY A 62 -8.01 -7.64 -7.27
CA GLY A 62 -7.78 -9.03 -7.66
C GLY A 62 -6.48 -9.64 -7.12
N ASP A 63 -5.95 -10.65 -7.82
CA ASP A 63 -4.84 -11.45 -7.32
C ASP A 63 -3.49 -10.70 -7.37
N ILE A 64 -3.19 -9.98 -6.29
CA ILE A 64 -1.95 -9.22 -6.14
C ILE A 64 -0.72 -10.11 -6.09
N VAL A 65 0.40 -9.61 -6.61
CA VAL A 65 1.69 -10.29 -6.48
C VAL A 65 2.20 -10.15 -5.05
N LEU A 66 2.52 -11.27 -4.41
CA LEU A 66 3.16 -11.34 -3.09
C LEU A 66 4.67 -11.52 -3.20
N GLY A 67 5.13 -12.20 -4.25
CA GLY A 67 6.55 -12.44 -4.51
C GLY A 67 6.85 -12.37 -6.00
N ARG A 68 7.90 -11.64 -6.38
CA ARG A 68 8.30 -11.51 -7.78
C ARG A 68 9.12 -12.70 -8.26
N LYS A 69 9.24 -12.78 -9.59
CA LYS A 69 10.03 -13.78 -10.32
C LYS A 69 11.51 -13.67 -9.96
N GLY A 70 12.20 -14.80 -9.80
CA GLY A 70 13.68 -14.87 -9.78
C GLY A 70 14.37 -14.44 -8.48
N ASP A 71 13.95 -13.35 -7.85
CA ASP A 71 14.89 -12.57 -7.02
C ASP A 71 14.62 -12.59 -5.51
N GLY A 72 13.73 -13.46 -5.01
CA GLY A 72 13.38 -13.49 -3.58
C GLY A 72 12.72 -12.19 -3.06
N ILE A 73 12.31 -11.29 -3.97
CA ILE A 73 11.73 -9.99 -3.64
C ILE A 73 10.27 -10.18 -3.20
N VAL A 74 10.01 -9.80 -1.95
CA VAL A 74 8.68 -9.71 -1.35
C VAL A 74 7.98 -8.43 -1.81
N ALA A 75 6.70 -8.51 -2.12
CA ALA A 75 5.91 -7.33 -2.47
C ALA A 75 5.75 -6.39 -1.27
N TYR A 76 5.78 -5.09 -1.53
CA TYR A 76 5.66 -4.05 -0.52
C TYR A 76 4.49 -4.27 0.46
N PHE A 77 3.29 -4.60 -0.04
CA PHE A 77 2.12 -4.77 0.82
C PHE A 77 2.28 -5.92 1.83
N LEU A 78 2.96 -7.00 1.42
CA LEU A 78 3.23 -8.13 2.30
C LEU A 78 4.33 -7.79 3.30
N ALA A 79 5.45 -7.23 2.83
CA ALA A 79 6.56 -6.83 3.71
C ALA A 79 6.09 -5.80 4.76
N SER A 80 5.45 -4.72 4.33
CA SER A 80 4.96 -3.67 5.22
C SER A 80 3.96 -4.21 6.26
N ALA A 81 3.02 -5.08 5.88
CA ALA A 81 2.08 -5.63 6.85
C ALA A 81 2.77 -6.48 7.94
N PHE A 82 3.81 -7.24 7.57
CA PHE A 82 4.60 -8.02 8.52
C PHE A 82 5.49 -7.13 9.39
N ASP A 83 6.21 -6.19 8.78
CA ASP A 83 7.13 -5.28 9.48
C ASP A 83 6.35 -4.37 10.45
N ASP A 84 5.19 -3.84 10.04
CA ASP A 84 4.34 -3.00 10.89
C ASP A 84 3.83 -3.80 12.11
N ALA A 85 3.45 -5.07 11.91
CA ALA A 85 3.00 -5.94 12.99
C ALA A 85 4.16 -6.31 13.95
N ASP A 86 5.32 -6.68 13.42
CA ASP A 86 6.52 -7.04 14.21
C ASP A 86 7.01 -5.86 15.05
N GLN A 87 6.96 -4.65 14.50
CA GLN A 87 7.38 -3.43 15.18
C GLN A 87 6.30 -2.82 16.08
N GLY A 88 5.08 -3.38 16.11
CA GLY A 88 3.97 -2.87 16.92
C GLY A 88 3.49 -1.48 16.48
N ILE A 89 3.51 -1.20 15.18
CA ILE A 89 3.06 0.07 14.62
C ILE A 89 1.56 0.23 14.85
N SER A 90 1.18 1.29 15.56
CA SER A 90 -0.22 1.62 15.86
C SER A 90 -0.83 2.63 14.88
N HIS A 91 0.01 3.42 14.21
CA HIS A 91 -0.40 4.47 13.28
C HIS A 91 0.48 4.45 12.04
N VAL A 92 -0.14 4.34 10.87
CA VAL A 92 0.54 4.36 9.57
C VAL A 92 0.26 5.69 8.88
N ILE A 93 1.26 6.58 8.84
CA ILE A 93 1.17 7.90 8.22
C ILE A 93 1.88 7.85 6.86
N ARG A 94 1.14 8.06 5.77
CA ARG A 94 1.67 7.96 4.39
C ARG A 94 0.93 8.87 3.41
N GLY A 95 1.41 8.98 2.19
CA GLY A 95 0.79 9.82 1.16
C GLY A 95 -0.56 9.29 0.70
N GLU A 96 -1.50 10.19 0.39
CA GLU A 96 -2.85 9.91 -0.13
C GLU A 96 -2.87 9.01 -1.37
N ASP A 97 -1.79 8.96 -2.15
CA ASP A 97 -1.66 8.04 -3.29
C ASP A 97 -1.70 6.55 -2.93
N LEU A 98 -1.56 6.22 -1.64
CA LEU A 98 -1.63 4.85 -1.13
C LEU A 98 -3.00 4.51 -0.51
N PHE A 99 -3.95 5.45 -0.47
CA PHE A 99 -5.26 5.24 0.17
C PHE A 99 -6.00 4.04 -0.43
N ASP A 100 -6.15 4.00 -1.75
CA ASP A 100 -6.86 2.93 -2.48
C ASP A 100 -6.22 1.53 -2.34
N PHE A 101 -4.97 1.47 -1.87
CA PHE A 101 -4.28 0.21 -1.59
C PHE A 101 -4.41 -0.26 -0.14
N THR A 102 -4.96 0.56 0.75
CA THR A 102 -5.18 0.20 2.16
C THR A 102 -6.05 -1.04 2.35
N PRO A 103 -7.12 -1.28 1.56
CA PRO A 103 -7.88 -2.54 1.64
C PRO A 103 -7.01 -3.79 1.50
N VAL A 104 -5.96 -3.75 0.68
CA VAL A 104 -5.01 -4.86 0.53
C VAL A 104 -4.28 -5.15 1.84
N GLN A 105 -3.82 -4.11 2.54
CA GLN A 105 -3.15 -4.29 3.82
C GLN A 105 -4.11 -4.81 4.89
N VAL A 106 -5.35 -4.32 4.94
CA VAL A 106 -6.36 -4.81 5.89
C VAL A 106 -6.64 -6.30 5.65
N ILE A 107 -6.83 -6.72 4.41
CA ILE A 107 -7.03 -8.15 4.08
C ILE A 107 -5.83 -8.98 4.54
N LEU A 108 -4.60 -8.53 4.27
CA LEU A 108 -3.39 -9.25 4.71
C LEU A 108 -3.28 -9.29 6.24
N GLN A 109 -3.55 -8.19 6.92
CA GLN A 109 -3.53 -8.12 8.39
C GLN A 109 -4.48 -9.14 8.99
N HIS A 110 -5.73 -9.21 8.51
CA HIS A 110 -6.70 -10.19 8.98
C HIS A 110 -6.29 -11.64 8.66
N LEU A 111 -5.79 -11.92 7.44
CA LEU A 111 -5.33 -13.27 7.08
C LEU A 111 -4.25 -13.81 8.01
N PHE A 112 -3.38 -12.93 8.52
CA PHE A 112 -2.28 -13.31 9.42
C PHE A 112 -2.57 -13.03 10.91
N GLY A 113 -3.76 -12.53 11.25
CA GLY A 113 -4.13 -12.21 12.63
C GLY A 113 -3.36 -11.01 13.22
N PHE A 114 -2.90 -10.11 12.38
CA PHE A 114 -2.20 -8.88 12.79
C PHE A 114 -3.19 -7.79 13.20
N PRO A 115 -2.79 -6.86 14.10
CA PRO A 115 -3.60 -5.69 14.40
C PRO A 115 -3.71 -4.77 13.18
N THR A 116 -4.89 -4.19 12.99
CA THR A 116 -5.10 -3.13 12.00
C THR A 116 -4.77 -1.76 12.62
N PRO A 117 -3.76 -1.03 12.13
CA PRO A 117 -3.40 0.27 12.66
C PRO A 117 -4.41 1.35 12.25
N ILE A 118 -4.33 2.51 12.89
CA ILE A 118 -4.99 3.72 12.40
C ILE A 118 -4.20 4.25 11.21
N TYR A 119 -4.86 4.54 10.10
CA TYR A 119 -4.23 5.14 8.95
C TYR A 119 -4.37 6.67 8.97
N HIS A 120 -3.36 7.34 8.45
CA HIS A 120 -3.37 8.78 8.18
C HIS A 120 -2.77 9.03 6.80
N HIS A 121 -3.64 9.30 5.84
CA HIS A 121 -3.24 9.64 4.49
C HIS A 121 -3.11 11.17 4.35
N HIS A 122 -1.87 11.65 4.29
CA HIS A 122 -1.58 13.08 4.17
C HIS A 122 -1.66 13.55 2.70
N PRO A 123 -2.04 14.82 2.45
CA PRO A 123 -2.06 15.39 1.11
C PRO A 123 -0.69 15.29 0.41
N LEU A 124 -0.71 15.11 -0.90
CA LEU A 124 0.51 15.11 -1.72
C LEU A 124 0.99 16.53 -1.98
N ILE A 125 2.31 16.71 -1.97
CA ILE A 125 2.93 17.99 -2.30
C ILE A 125 2.76 18.25 -3.81
N ARG A 126 2.29 19.45 -4.14
CA ARG A 126 2.04 19.92 -5.50
C ARG A 126 2.87 21.18 -5.77
N ASP A 127 3.17 21.44 -7.03
CA ASP A 127 3.78 22.69 -7.47
C ASP A 127 2.74 23.83 -7.56
N ASP A 128 3.22 25.03 -7.92
CA ASP A 128 2.38 26.24 -8.06
C ASP A 128 1.30 26.09 -9.15
N ALA A 129 1.45 25.14 -10.08
CA ALA A 129 0.45 24.79 -11.10
C ALA A 129 -0.51 23.68 -10.65
N GLY A 130 -0.39 23.19 -9.41
CA GLY A 130 -1.18 22.10 -8.85
C GLY A 130 -0.76 20.71 -9.33
N LYS A 131 0.31 20.58 -10.11
CA LYS A 131 0.85 19.30 -10.58
C LYS A 131 1.58 18.61 -9.43
N ARG A 132 1.36 17.30 -9.29
CA ARG A 132 2.01 16.48 -8.25
C ARG A 132 3.52 16.50 -8.47
N LEU A 133 4.28 16.85 -7.44
CA LEU A 133 5.73 16.66 -7.44
C LEU A 133 6.00 15.15 -7.32
N ALA A 134 6.40 14.54 -8.43
CA ALA A 134 6.81 13.14 -8.47
C ALA A 134 8.23 13.04 -9.01
N LYS A 135 8.99 12.03 -8.60
CA LYS A 135 10.40 11.81 -9.01
C LYS A 135 10.67 11.84 -10.53
N ARG A 136 9.65 11.72 -11.39
CA ARG A 136 9.76 11.79 -12.85
C ARG A 136 9.58 13.21 -13.42
N ASP A 137 8.96 14.10 -12.65
CA ASP A 137 8.61 15.47 -13.02
C ASP A 137 9.31 16.44 -12.04
N ASP A 138 10.51 16.89 -12.38
CA ASP A 138 11.20 18.06 -11.78
C ASP A 138 11.28 18.17 -10.24
N ALA A 139 10.90 17.13 -9.50
CA ALA A 139 11.00 17.09 -8.05
C ALA A 139 12.49 16.96 -7.68
N ARG A 140 13.14 18.12 -7.49
CA ARG A 140 14.52 18.22 -7.01
C ARG A 140 14.69 17.33 -5.79
N ALA A 141 15.71 16.47 -5.84
CA ALA A 141 16.06 15.66 -4.68
C ALA A 141 16.46 16.58 -3.52
N ILE A 142 16.20 16.15 -2.27
CA ILE A 142 16.67 16.87 -1.06
C ILE A 142 18.18 17.17 -1.14
N ARG A 143 18.95 16.27 -1.77
CA ARG A 143 20.39 16.47 -2.02
C ARG A 143 20.68 17.70 -2.87
N THR A 144 19.89 17.97 -3.90
CA THR A 144 20.06 19.13 -4.79
C THR A 144 19.82 20.42 -4.02
N TYR A 145 18.71 20.51 -3.27
CA TYR A 145 18.44 21.67 -2.41
C TYR A 145 19.59 21.95 -1.43
N ARG A 146 20.14 20.90 -0.81
CA ARG A 146 21.29 21.03 0.08
C ARG A 146 22.56 21.50 -0.65
N GLN A 147 22.80 21.04 -1.87
CA GLN A 147 23.95 21.47 -2.69
C GLN A 147 23.81 22.93 -3.13
N ASP A 148 22.58 23.39 -3.37
CA ASP A 148 22.25 24.77 -3.73
C ASP A 148 22.24 25.72 -2.50
N GLY A 149 22.55 25.20 -1.29
CA GLY A 149 22.64 25.99 -0.06
C GLY A 149 21.34 26.17 0.71
N ALA A 150 20.24 25.50 0.33
CA ALA A 150 18.98 25.57 1.06
C ALA A 150 19.08 24.89 2.44
N THR A 151 18.48 25.53 3.45
CA THR A 151 18.39 24.99 4.81
C THR A 151 17.16 24.08 4.97
N PRO A 152 17.09 23.25 6.03
CA PRO A 152 15.87 22.52 6.36
C PRO A 152 14.63 23.42 6.56
N GLU A 153 14.82 24.63 7.09
CA GLU A 153 13.74 25.61 7.26
C GLU A 153 13.23 26.14 5.93
N ASP A 154 14.11 26.36 4.94
CA ASP A 154 13.69 26.74 3.59
C ASP A 154 12.87 25.63 2.94
N VAL A 155 13.27 24.36 3.11
CA VAL A 155 12.53 23.21 2.59
C VAL A 155 11.15 23.07 3.25
N ARG A 156 11.05 23.30 4.57
CA ARG A 156 9.76 23.32 5.29
C ARG A 156 8.83 24.40 4.75
N ARG A 157 9.34 25.63 4.63
CA ARG A 157 8.59 26.77 4.08
C ARG A 157 8.09 26.49 2.66
N LEU A 158 8.91 25.85 1.81
CA LEU A 158 8.54 25.47 0.45
C LEU A 158 7.35 24.50 0.39
N VAL A 159 7.16 23.66 1.43
CA VAL A 159 6.07 22.68 1.49
C VAL A 159 4.94 23.10 2.44
N GLY A 160 4.97 24.35 2.92
CA GLY A 160 3.94 24.93 3.79
C GLY A 160 4.01 24.47 5.25
N LEU A 161 5.19 24.08 5.75
CA LEU A 161 5.46 23.70 7.15
C LEU A 161 6.26 24.77 7.91
#